data_AF-A0A954U2P3-F1
#
_entry.id   AF-A0A954U2P3-F1
#
_cell.length_a   1.000
_cell.length_b   1.000
_cell.length_c   1.000
_cell.angle_alpha   90.00
_cell.angle_beta   90.00
_cell.angle_gamma   90.00
#
_symmetry.space_group_name_H-M   'P 1'
#
loop_
_entity.id
_entity.type
_entity.pdbx_description
1 polymer ?
#
loop_
_entity_poly.entity_id
_entity_poly.type
_entity_poly.pdbx_seq_one_letter_code
_entity_poly.pdbx_strand_id
1 'polypeptide(L)'
;MTLLEDVADDEWFVIPSGMHTNFAWQVGHLAMAEYGLCLFRVRGRQSVDMELMSSAFRKKYSRGSTPDSDPGNNPSPTELRSTFDAVHRQSLEEMATYREENLQEPIDMPYAVFPNKLGALYFCASHEMLHAGQIGVLRRAFGKSPVR
;
A
#
# COMPACT_ATOMS: atom_id res chain seq x y z
N MET A 1 9.26 -7.00 11.41
CA MET A 1 9.30 -5.56 11.07
C MET A 1 8.15 -4.94 11.84
N THR A 2 8.46 -4.08 12.81
CA THR A 2 7.73 -3.96 14.09
C THR A 2 6.51 -3.03 14.08
N LEU A 3 6.17 -2.41 12.95
CA LEU A 3 5.13 -1.36 12.89
C LEU A 3 3.71 -1.83 13.24
N LEU A 4 3.42 -3.11 13.08
CA LEU A 4 2.07 -3.65 13.27
C LEU A 4 2.03 -4.85 14.22
N GLU A 5 3.15 -5.23 14.86
CA GLU A 5 3.27 -6.50 15.60
C GLU A 5 2.40 -6.56 16.88
N ASP A 6 2.16 -5.42 17.54
CA ASP A 6 1.38 -5.25 18.78
C ASP A 6 0.06 -4.48 18.57
N VAL A 7 -0.42 -4.42 17.32
CA VAL A 7 -1.73 -3.83 16.99
C VAL A 7 -2.79 -4.93 17.08
N ALA A 8 -3.72 -4.78 18.02
CA ALA A 8 -4.82 -5.71 18.21
C ALA A 8 -5.86 -5.57 17.08
N ASP A 9 -6.50 -6.68 16.69
CA ASP A 9 -7.40 -6.72 15.52
C ASP A 9 -8.57 -5.73 15.60
N ASP A 10 -9.06 -5.44 16.80
CA ASP A 10 -10.13 -4.47 17.04
C ASP A 10 -9.68 -3.00 16.85
N GLU A 11 -8.39 -2.71 16.99
CA GLU A 11 -7.82 -1.38 16.75
C GLU A 11 -7.71 -1.06 15.25
N TRP A 12 -7.76 -2.06 14.36
CA TRP A 12 -7.47 -1.87 12.93
C TRP A 12 -8.43 -0.92 12.23
N PHE A 13 -9.69 -0.92 12.67
CA PHE A 13 -10.77 -0.18 12.04
C PHE A 13 -11.09 1.12 12.77
N VAL A 14 -10.57 1.32 13.98
CA VAL A 14 -10.80 2.52 14.78
C VAL A 14 -10.06 3.71 14.16
N ILE A 15 -10.80 4.80 13.94
CA ILE A 15 -10.24 6.10 13.54
C ILE A 15 -10.11 6.94 14.82
N PRO A 16 -8.88 7.21 15.31
CA PRO A 16 -8.72 8.01 16.52
C PRO A 16 -9.25 9.44 16.36
N SER A 17 -9.66 10.05 17.48
CA SER A 17 -10.17 11.43 17.49
C SER A 17 -9.17 12.41 16.89
N GLY A 18 -9.64 13.27 15.99
CA GLY A 18 -8.79 14.24 15.28
C GLY A 18 -7.97 13.66 14.13
N MET A 19 -8.11 12.36 13.82
CA MET A 19 -7.47 11.70 12.69
C MET A 19 -8.50 11.34 11.60
N HIS A 20 -8.00 11.06 10.39
CA HIS A 20 -8.83 10.71 9.23
C HIS A 20 -8.38 9.40 8.57
N THR A 21 -7.78 8.51 9.35
CA THR A 21 -7.24 7.23 8.87
C THR A 21 -7.21 6.19 10.00
N ASN A 22 -7.07 4.92 9.65
CA ASN A 22 -6.94 3.77 10.55
C ASN A 22 -5.92 2.78 9.98
N PHE A 23 -5.50 1.77 10.75
CA PHE A 23 -4.49 0.82 10.28
C PHE A 23 -4.95 0.03 9.05
N ALA A 24 -6.23 -0.35 9.01
CA ALA A 24 -6.79 -1.10 7.88
C ALA A 24 -6.64 -0.34 6.55
N TRP A 25 -6.95 0.95 6.54
CA TRP A 25 -6.81 1.78 5.36
C TRP A 25 -5.34 1.99 4.98
N GLN A 26 -4.45 2.20 5.96
CA GLN A 26 -3.01 2.36 5.69
C GLN A 26 -2.43 1.13 5.01
N VAL A 27 -2.69 -0.07 5.53
CA VAL A 27 -2.16 -1.33 4.97
C VAL A 27 -2.83 -1.66 3.63
N GLY A 28 -4.15 -1.51 3.52
CA GLY A 28 -4.84 -1.72 2.26
C GLY A 28 -4.41 -0.75 1.16
N HIS A 29 -4.16 0.52 1.52
CA HIS A 29 -3.65 1.52 0.60
C HIS A 29 -2.23 1.22 0.14
N LEU A 30 -1.34 0.79 1.04
CA LEU A 30 0.02 0.38 0.71
C LEU A 30 0.03 -0.77 -0.30
N ALA A 31 -0.78 -1.82 -0.09
CA ALA A 31 -0.90 -2.91 -1.05
C ALA A 31 -1.37 -2.43 -2.42
N MET A 32 -2.41 -1.59 -2.47
CA MET A 32 -2.94 -1.03 -3.72
C MET A 32 -1.89 -0.14 -4.42
N ALA A 33 -1.17 0.68 -3.66
CA ALA A 33 -0.17 1.61 -4.18
C ALA A 33 1.07 0.88 -4.70
N GLU A 34 1.58 -0.12 -3.99
CA GLU A 34 2.71 -0.94 -4.44
C GLU A 34 2.37 -1.68 -5.73
N TYR A 35 1.20 -2.32 -5.81
CA TYR A 35 0.70 -2.90 -7.05
C TYR A 35 0.68 -1.86 -8.19
N GLY A 36 0.15 -0.67 -7.91
CA GLY A 36 0.05 0.40 -8.88
C GLY A 36 1.41 0.84 -9.42
N LEU A 37 2.37 1.05 -8.52
CA LEU A 37 3.67 1.65 -8.82
C LEU A 37 4.69 0.64 -9.34
N CYS A 38 4.76 -0.55 -8.74
CA CYS A 38 5.74 -1.57 -9.08
C CYS A 38 5.30 -2.44 -10.26
N LEU A 39 4.02 -2.76 -10.39
CA LEU A 39 3.53 -3.69 -11.42
C LEU A 39 2.81 -2.94 -12.54
N PHE A 40 1.67 -2.31 -12.22
CA PHE A 40 0.79 -1.75 -13.23
C PHE A 40 1.46 -0.66 -14.08
N ARG A 41 2.23 0.25 -13.46
CA ARG A 41 2.91 1.32 -14.19
C ARG A 41 4.08 0.82 -15.04
N VAL A 42 4.65 -0.34 -14.72
CA VAL A 42 5.80 -0.89 -15.46
C VAL A 42 5.36 -1.77 -16.61
N ARG A 43 4.42 -2.69 -16.37
CA ARG A 43 4.01 -3.72 -17.33
C ARG A 43 2.54 -3.66 -17.77
N GLY A 44 1.78 -2.67 -17.29
CA GLY A 44 0.35 -2.62 -17.50
C GLY A 44 -0.38 -3.72 -16.71
N ARG A 45 -1.68 -3.83 -16.96
CA ARG A 45 -2.54 -4.81 -16.29
C ARG A 45 -2.40 -6.18 -16.95
N GLN A 46 -2.28 -7.22 -16.14
CA GLN A 46 -2.29 -8.62 -16.55
C GLN A 46 -3.40 -9.39 -15.84
N SER A 47 -3.68 -10.61 -16.33
CA SER A 47 -4.71 -11.48 -15.75
C SER A 47 -4.37 -11.92 -14.32
N VAL A 48 -3.09 -12.22 -14.05
CA VAL A 48 -2.58 -12.62 -12.72
C VAL A 48 -2.85 -11.56 -11.64
N ASP A 49 -2.99 -10.30 -12.01
CA ASP A 49 -3.27 -9.20 -11.08
C ASP A 49 -4.62 -9.35 -10.35
N MET A 50 -5.56 -10.10 -10.95
CA MET A 50 -6.85 -10.42 -10.32
C MET A 50 -6.72 -11.40 -9.16
N GLU A 51 -5.65 -12.19 -9.13
CA GLU A 51 -5.33 -13.13 -8.04
C GLU A 51 -4.69 -12.38 -6.86
N LEU A 52 -3.97 -11.28 -7.13
CA LEU A 52 -3.39 -10.43 -6.08
C LEU A 52 -4.46 -9.61 -5.35
N MET A 53 -5.34 -8.94 -6.12
CA MET A 53 -6.37 -8.08 -5.55
C MET A 53 -7.59 -7.87 -6.46
N SER A 54 -8.76 -7.96 -5.85
CA SER A 54 -10.02 -7.70 -6.53
C SER A 54 -10.14 -6.22 -6.97
N SER A 55 -11.00 -5.97 -7.96
CA SER A 55 -11.32 -4.59 -8.37
C SER A 55 -12.00 -3.80 -7.22
N ALA A 56 -12.74 -4.48 -6.34
CA ALA A 56 -13.36 -3.87 -5.17
C ALA A 56 -12.31 -3.40 -4.16
N PHE A 57 -11.30 -4.23 -3.88
CA PHE A 57 -10.17 -3.87 -3.03
C PHE A 57 -9.44 -2.64 -3.56
N ARG A 58 -9.09 -2.65 -4.87
CA ARG A 58 -8.42 -1.51 -5.53
C ARG A 58 -9.22 -0.22 -5.41
N LYS A 59 -10.54 -0.28 -5.62
CA LYS A 59 -11.40 0.90 -5.47
C LYS A 59 -11.43 1.38 -4.02
N LYS A 60 -11.63 0.46 -3.07
CA LYS A 60 -11.79 0.78 -1.63
C LYS A 60 -10.57 1.46 -1.04
N TYR A 61 -9.36 1.05 -1.45
CA TYR A 61 -8.11 1.58 -0.93
C TYR A 61 -7.39 2.53 -1.89
N SER A 62 -8.06 2.98 -2.96
CA SER A 62 -7.51 3.94 -3.93
C SER A 62 -7.16 5.30 -3.31
N ARG A 63 -6.26 6.06 -3.96
CA ARG A 63 -5.97 7.44 -3.56
C ARG A 63 -7.26 8.27 -3.54
N GLY A 64 -7.50 8.98 -2.44
CA GLY A 64 -8.69 9.82 -2.26
C GLY A 64 -9.92 9.09 -1.73
N SER A 65 -9.82 7.77 -1.51
CA SER A 65 -10.80 7.03 -0.71
C SER A 65 -10.70 7.40 0.77
N THR A 66 -11.76 7.12 1.52
CA THR A 66 -11.82 7.35 2.97
C THR A 66 -11.79 6.02 3.72
N PRO A 67 -11.16 5.95 4.90
CA PRO A 67 -11.24 4.78 5.77
C PRO A 67 -12.70 4.49 6.13
N ASP A 68 -13.01 3.20 6.29
CA ASP A 68 -14.29 2.72 6.77
C ASP A 68 -14.06 2.05 8.12
N SER A 69 -14.75 2.54 9.16
CA SER A 69 -14.59 2.06 10.53
C SER A 69 -15.45 0.85 10.86
N ASP A 70 -16.36 0.45 9.97
CA ASP A 70 -17.16 -0.77 10.16
C ASP A 70 -16.34 -2.00 9.72
N PRO A 71 -15.99 -2.92 10.65
CA PRO A 71 -15.26 -4.13 10.30
C PRO A 71 -15.96 -4.97 9.22
N GLY A 72 -17.30 -4.99 9.18
CA GLY A 72 -18.06 -5.77 8.20
C GLY A 72 -17.92 -5.28 6.75
N ASN A 73 -17.46 -4.04 6.56
CA ASN A 73 -17.22 -3.46 5.24
C ASN A 73 -15.78 -3.65 4.76
N ASN A 74 -14.90 -4.23 5.56
CA ASN A 74 -13.47 -4.36 5.28
C ASN A 74 -13.03 -5.84 5.25
N PRO A 75 -11.95 -6.18 4.52
CA PRO A 75 -11.23 -7.41 4.78
C PRO A 75 -10.65 -7.40 6.20
N SER A 76 -10.49 -8.59 6.78
CA SER A 76 -9.85 -8.76 8.08
C SER A 76 -8.39 -8.26 8.08
N PRO A 77 -7.82 -7.95 9.26
CA PRO A 77 -6.39 -7.62 9.39
C PRO A 77 -5.46 -8.65 8.72
N THR A 78 -5.79 -9.93 8.85
CA THR A 78 -5.03 -11.03 8.24
C THR A 78 -5.13 -11.01 6.71
N GLU A 79 -6.31 -10.77 6.14
CA GLU A 79 -6.48 -10.67 4.70
C GLU A 79 -5.76 -9.44 4.13
N LEU A 80 -5.84 -8.29 4.81
CA LEU A 80 -5.12 -7.07 4.40
C LEU A 80 -3.61 -7.30 4.34
N ARG A 81 -3.03 -7.93 5.36
CA ARG A 81 -1.61 -8.31 5.38
C ARG A 81 -1.28 -9.31 4.28
N SER A 82 -2.10 -10.34 4.12
CA SER A 82 -1.88 -11.38 3.11
C SER A 82 -1.90 -10.81 1.69
N THR A 83 -2.80 -9.86 1.41
CA THR A 83 -2.83 -9.12 0.14
C THR A 83 -1.58 -8.27 -0.03
N PHE A 84 -1.15 -7.54 1.00
CA PHE A 84 0.08 -6.75 0.93
C PHE A 84 1.31 -7.64 0.67
N ASP A 85 1.48 -8.71 1.42
CA ASP A 85 2.58 -9.66 1.27
C ASP A 85 2.58 -10.32 -0.12
N ALA A 86 1.41 -10.64 -0.67
CA ALA A 86 1.29 -11.21 -2.01
C ALA A 86 1.72 -10.23 -3.11
N VAL A 87 1.29 -8.96 -3.00
CA VAL A 87 1.71 -7.88 -3.91
C VAL A 87 3.21 -7.65 -3.83
N HIS A 88 3.75 -7.63 -2.62
CA HIS A 88 5.18 -7.42 -2.39
C HIS A 88 6.01 -8.53 -3.01
N ARG A 89 5.64 -9.80 -2.77
CA ARG A 89 6.31 -10.96 -3.40
C ARG A 89 6.28 -10.88 -4.92
N GLN A 90 5.10 -10.61 -5.51
CA GLN A 90 4.99 -10.48 -6.96
C GLN A 90 5.84 -9.33 -7.50
N SER A 91 5.89 -8.22 -6.77
CA SER A 91 6.70 -7.05 -7.12
C SER A 91 8.19 -7.37 -7.11
N LEU A 92 8.68 -8.10 -6.10
CA LEU A 92 10.07 -8.58 -6.06
C LEU A 92 10.41 -9.53 -7.22
N GLU A 93 9.52 -10.50 -7.51
CA GLU A 93 9.69 -11.43 -8.62
C GLU A 93 9.79 -10.72 -9.96
N GLU A 94 8.92 -9.74 -10.20
CA GLU A 94 8.86 -8.98 -11.46
C GLU A 94 10.01 -7.99 -11.57
N MET A 95 10.34 -7.26 -10.50
CA MET A 95 11.46 -6.32 -10.48
C MET A 95 12.79 -6.97 -10.83
N ALA A 96 12.99 -8.25 -10.47
CA ALA A 96 14.18 -9.00 -10.86
C ALA A 96 14.31 -9.20 -12.38
N THR A 97 13.24 -9.02 -13.14
CA THR A 97 13.21 -9.15 -14.60
C THR A 97 13.28 -7.79 -15.33
N TYR A 98 13.16 -6.68 -14.61
CA TYR A 98 13.13 -5.35 -15.21
C TYR A 98 14.50 -4.97 -15.75
N ARG A 99 14.54 -4.58 -17.02
CA ARG A 99 15.75 -4.10 -17.70
C ARG A 99 15.83 -2.59 -17.63
N GLU A 100 17.04 -2.07 -17.51
CA GLU A 100 17.28 -0.62 -17.40
C GLU A 100 16.66 0.14 -18.57
N GLU A 101 16.74 -0.38 -19.80
CA GLU A 101 16.19 0.29 -20.98
C GLU A 101 14.67 0.45 -20.88
N ASN A 102 13.97 -0.58 -20.38
CA ASN A 102 12.53 -0.55 -20.18
C ASN A 102 12.15 0.48 -19.10
N LEU A 103 12.97 0.63 -18.05
CA LEU A 103 12.70 1.54 -16.95
C LEU A 103 12.82 3.03 -17.34
N GLN A 104 13.52 3.33 -18.44
CA GLN A 104 13.61 4.68 -19.00
C GLN A 104 12.39 5.09 -19.83
N GLU A 105 11.47 4.17 -20.13
CA GLU A 105 10.27 4.48 -20.91
C GLU A 105 9.38 5.49 -20.16
N PRO A 106 8.85 6.51 -20.86
CA PRO A 106 8.05 7.56 -20.25
C PRO A 106 6.71 7.04 -19.74
N ILE A 107 6.18 7.69 -18.71
CA ILE A 107 4.85 7.41 -18.15
C ILE A 107 4.00 8.68 -18.11
N ASP A 108 2.70 8.55 -18.37
CA ASP A 108 1.77 9.68 -18.33
C ASP A 108 1.58 10.24 -16.92
N MET A 109 1.27 11.53 -16.80
CA MET A 109 0.92 12.14 -15.52
C MET A 109 -0.27 11.42 -14.85
N PRO A 110 -0.26 11.26 -13.52
CA PRO A 110 0.75 11.77 -12.58
C PRO A 110 2.00 10.88 -12.50
N TYR A 111 3.17 11.49 -12.40
CA TYR A 111 4.43 10.82 -12.03
C TYR A 111 5.12 11.57 -10.88
N ALA A 112 6.09 10.92 -10.25
CA ALA A 112 6.92 11.49 -9.20
C ALA A 112 8.37 11.06 -9.42
N VAL A 113 9.32 11.84 -8.89
CA VAL A 113 10.77 11.67 -9.07
C VAL A 113 11.21 11.89 -10.52
N PHE A 114 10.83 11.02 -11.45
CA PHE A 114 11.15 11.09 -12.87
C PHE A 114 9.90 10.80 -13.73
N PRO A 115 9.82 11.35 -14.96
CA PRO A 115 8.71 11.11 -15.89
C PRO A 115 8.77 9.75 -16.60
N ASN A 116 9.29 8.70 -15.95
CA ASN A 116 9.49 7.37 -16.52
C ASN A 116 9.17 6.26 -15.50
N LYS A 117 9.17 5.01 -15.95
CA LYS A 117 8.87 3.83 -15.12
C LYS A 117 9.78 3.71 -13.90
N LEU A 118 11.07 4.08 -14.01
CA LEU A 118 12.00 4.13 -12.89
C LEU A 118 11.53 5.08 -11.78
N GLY A 119 10.97 6.24 -12.15
CA GLY A 119 10.39 7.20 -11.20
C GLY A 119 9.27 6.60 -10.34
N ALA A 120 8.45 5.70 -10.90
CA ALA A 120 7.41 5.01 -10.15
C ALA A 120 7.99 4.10 -9.05
N LEU A 121 9.07 3.37 -9.34
CA LEU A 121 9.74 2.49 -8.37
C LEU A 121 10.37 3.30 -7.23
N TYR A 122 11.08 4.38 -7.54
CA TYR A 122 11.64 5.27 -6.51
C TYR A 122 10.56 5.91 -5.64
N PHE A 123 9.45 6.30 -6.26
CA PHE A 123 8.34 6.85 -5.52
C PHE A 123 7.68 5.81 -4.61
N CYS A 124 7.61 4.54 -5.01
CA CYS A 124 7.02 3.48 -4.19
C CYS A 124 7.68 3.38 -2.81
N ALA A 125 9.01 3.32 -2.74
CA ALA A 125 9.73 3.27 -1.47
C ALA A 125 9.51 4.54 -0.62
N SER A 126 9.50 5.71 -1.27
CA SER A 126 9.28 6.99 -0.58
C SER A 126 7.84 7.11 -0.05
N HIS A 127 6.88 6.60 -0.82
CA HIS A 127 5.47 6.54 -0.48
C HIS A 127 5.22 5.61 0.70
N GLU A 128 5.83 4.43 0.72
CA GLU A 128 5.75 3.52 1.85
C GLU A 128 6.27 4.15 3.14
N MET A 129 7.42 4.84 3.07
CA MET A 129 7.98 5.55 4.23
C MET A 129 7.04 6.65 4.76
N LEU A 130 6.36 7.38 3.88
CA LEU A 130 5.36 8.38 4.27
C LEU A 130 4.21 7.75 5.08
N HIS A 131 3.69 6.62 4.59
CA HIS A 131 2.61 5.88 5.25
C HIS A 131 3.08 5.17 6.53
N ALA A 132 4.34 4.70 6.58
CA ALA A 132 4.95 4.20 7.81
C ALA A 132 4.98 5.28 8.91
N GLY A 133 5.24 6.55 8.54
CA GLY A 133 5.11 7.69 9.44
C GLY A 133 3.68 7.88 9.96
N GLN A 134 2.67 7.75 9.09
CA GLN A 134 1.24 7.83 9.47
C GLN A 134 0.85 6.69 10.42
N ILE A 135 1.30 5.47 10.15
CA ILE A 135 1.15 4.31 11.04
C ILE A 135 1.81 4.59 12.38
N GLY A 136 3.01 5.18 12.40
CA GLY A 136 3.68 5.59 13.64
C GLY A 136 2.90 6.63 14.46
N VAL A 137 2.17 7.55 13.81
CA VAL A 137 1.24 8.46 14.50
C VAL A 137 0.03 7.70 15.05
N LEU A 138 -0.58 6.81 14.26
CA LEU A 138 -1.69 5.97 14.72
C LEU A 138 -1.30 5.16 15.96
N ARG A 139 -0.15 4.49 15.94
CA ARG A 139 0.39 3.75 17.09
C ARG A 139 0.43 4.60 18.36
N ARG A 140 0.90 5.84 18.27
CA ARG A 140 0.94 6.77 19.40
C ARG A 140 -0.46 7.15 19.90
N ALA A 141 -1.44 7.27 19.02
CA ALA A 141 -2.84 7.50 19.40
C ALA A 141 -3.43 6.35 20.22
N PHE A 142 -2.96 5.12 20.01
CA PHE A 142 -3.30 3.93 20.81
C PHE A 142 -2.34 3.71 22.01
N GLY A 143 -1.50 4.70 22.35
CA GLY A 143 -0.56 4.59 23.47
C GLY A 143 0.58 3.58 23.27
N LYS A 144 0.81 3.12 22.03
CA LYS A 144 1.87 2.14 21.74
C LYS A 144 3.24 2.80 21.68
N SER A 145 4.27 2.00 21.92
CA SER A 145 5.65 2.48 21.88
C SER A 145 6.05 2.96 20.48
N PRO A 146 6.90 4.01 20.38
CA PRO A 146 7.47 4.43 19.11
C PRO A 146 8.26 3.31 18.45
N VAL A 147 8.23 3.29 17.11
CA VAL A 147 9.06 2.39 16.31
C VAL A 147 10.41 3.08 16.07
N ARG A 148 11.50 2.31 16.16
CA ARG A 148 12.88 2.76 15.97
C ARG A 148 13.41 2.33 14.61
#